data_AF-A0A934XE40-F1
#
_entry.id   AF-A0A934XE40-F1
#
_cell.length_a   1.000
_cell.length_b   1.000
_cell.length_c   1.000
_cell.angle_alpha   90.00
_cell.angle_beta   90.00
_cell.angle_gamma   90.00
#
_symmetry.space_group_name_H-M   'P 1'
#
loop_
_entity.id
_entity.type
_entity.pdbx_description
1 polymer ?
#
loop_
_entity_poly.entity_id
_entity_poly.type
_entity_poly.pdbx_seq_one_letter_code
_entity_poly.pdbx_strand_id
1 'polypeptide(L)'
;MDKSVVEAILLDWRLGQLSQQRIAEKHKVSKGAVNKICKGVEQDVASIVTAGIQYQQALSAHDDRIVTAVTTAVDEIAKRLDYFRGASMLVAKTVVLKVQADGTSASFQDLNAAATALGRAQDAVLGKSPRTVINNLNQTRPRVEYSPQQLREINDMLEAQV
;
A
#
# COMPACT_ATOMS: atom_id res chain seq x y z
N MET A 1 15.22 11.37 -25.64
CA MET A 1 13.83 11.42 -25.15
C MET A 1 13.88 11.87 -23.71
N ASP A 2 13.02 12.80 -23.31
CA ASP A 2 12.98 13.31 -21.93
C ASP A 2 12.58 12.18 -20.95
N LYS A 3 13.19 12.15 -19.76
CA LYS A 3 12.92 11.15 -18.72
C LYS A 3 11.47 11.21 -18.25
N SER A 4 10.91 12.42 -18.14
CA SER A 4 9.51 12.64 -17.76
C SER A 4 8.53 11.96 -18.72
N VAL A 5 8.81 12.02 -20.03
CA VAL A 5 7.98 11.42 -21.09
C VAL A 5 8.08 9.90 -21.06
N VAL A 6 9.28 9.35 -20.82
CA VAL A 6 9.47 7.90 -20.70
C VAL A 6 8.67 7.36 -19.51
N GLU A 7 8.71 8.05 -18.37
CA GLU A 7 7.94 7.68 -17.18
C GLU A 7 6.42 7.73 -17.42
N ALA A 8 5.94 8.78 -18.08
CA ALA A 8 4.52 8.89 -18.43
C ALA A 8 4.04 7.78 -19.38
N ILE A 9 4.89 7.37 -20.35
CA ILE A 9 4.61 6.23 -21.24
C ILE A 9 4.53 4.92 -20.45
N LEU A 10 5.47 4.70 -19.52
CA LEU A 10 5.48 3.51 -18.67
C LEU A 10 4.24 3.43 -17.78
N LEU A 11 3.81 4.55 -17.20
CA LEU A 11 2.57 4.60 -16.41
C LEU A 11 1.35 4.26 -17.25
N ASP A 12 1.18 4.88 -18.42
CA ASP A 12 0.06 4.58 -19.31
C ASP A 12 0.03 3.12 -19.77
N TRP A 13 1.21 2.54 -19.99
CA TRP A 13 1.34 1.12 -20.31
C TRP A 13 0.90 0.24 -19.13
N ARG A 14 1.40 0.53 -17.93
CA ARG A 14 1.10 -0.24 -16.71
C ARG A 14 -0.39 -0.23 -16.36
N LEU A 15 -1.11 0.87 -16.66
CA LEU A 15 -2.57 0.99 -16.49
C LEU A 15 -3.38 0.07 -17.41
N GLY A 16 -2.81 -0.40 -18.52
CA GLY A 16 -3.43 -1.36 -19.44
C GLY A 16 -4.69 -0.88 -20.19
N GLN A 17 -5.07 0.39 -20.04
CA GLN A 17 -6.29 0.94 -20.64
C GLN A 17 -6.11 1.33 -22.12
N LEU A 18 -4.90 1.74 -22.49
CA LEU A 18 -4.62 2.26 -23.82
C LEU A 18 -3.84 1.24 -24.63
N SER A 19 -4.21 1.08 -25.90
CA SER A 19 -3.39 0.32 -26.83
C SER A 19 -2.05 1.02 -27.07
N GLN A 20 -1.04 0.26 -27.49
CA GLN A 20 0.29 0.81 -27.83
C GLN A 20 0.21 1.98 -28.84
N GLN A 21 -0.74 1.92 -29.77
CA GLN A 21 -0.97 2.99 -30.74
C GLN A 21 -1.53 4.25 -30.08
N ARG A 22 -2.50 4.10 -29.16
CA ARG A 22 -3.08 5.24 -28.44
C ARG A 22 -2.06 5.91 -27.51
N ILE A 23 -1.18 5.13 -26.89
CA ILE A 23 -0.05 5.65 -26.10
C ILE A 23 0.92 6.44 -26.99
N ALA A 24 1.22 5.91 -28.18
CA ALA A 24 2.08 6.59 -29.15
C ALA A 24 1.48 7.93 -29.61
N GLU A 25 0.18 7.95 -29.93
CA GLU A 25 -0.58 9.17 -30.28
C GLU A 25 -0.57 10.20 -29.13
N LYS A 26 -0.89 9.75 -27.90
CA LYS A 26 -0.96 10.61 -26.70
C LYS A 26 0.36 11.30 -26.39
N HIS A 27 1.47 10.57 -26.47
CA HIS A 27 2.80 11.09 -26.15
C HIS A 27 3.55 11.66 -27.36
N LYS A 28 2.94 11.68 -28.55
CA LYS A 28 3.53 12.16 -29.81
C LYS A 28 4.84 11.44 -30.16
N VAL A 29 4.84 10.12 -30.02
CA VAL A 29 6.01 9.26 -30.25
C VAL A 29 5.67 8.14 -31.24
N SER A 30 6.67 7.45 -31.76
CA SER A 30 6.41 6.30 -32.63
C SER A 30 5.98 5.07 -31.83
N LYS A 31 5.16 4.20 -32.44
CA LYS A 31 4.77 2.90 -31.87
C LYS A 31 6.00 2.04 -31.50
N GLY A 32 7.06 2.10 -32.33
CA GLY A 32 8.33 1.41 -32.07
C GLY A 32 9.06 1.94 -30.83
N ALA A 33 8.97 3.24 -30.54
CA ALA A 33 9.52 3.82 -29.31
C ALA A 33 8.76 3.31 -28.07
N VAL A 34 7.43 3.28 -28.11
CA VAL A 34 6.61 2.70 -27.02
C VAL A 34 6.96 1.23 -26.80
N ASN A 35 7.09 0.44 -27.87
CA ASN A 35 7.49 -0.97 -27.77
C ASN A 35 8.85 -1.14 -27.08
N LYS A 36 9.83 -0.29 -27.42
CA LYS A 36 11.17 -0.34 -26.82
C LYS A 36 11.14 0.05 -25.35
N ILE A 37 10.35 1.06 -24.97
CA ILE A 37 10.22 1.56 -23.60
C ILE A 37 9.53 0.54 -22.70
N CYS A 38 8.42 -0.03 -23.17
CA CYS A 38 7.58 -0.92 -22.36
C CYS A 38 7.99 -2.40 -22.45
N LYS A 39 9.09 -2.71 -23.14
CA LYS A 39 9.53 -4.10 -23.36
C LYS A 39 9.82 -4.77 -22.02
N GLY A 40 9.11 -5.85 -21.72
CA GLY A 40 9.27 -6.61 -20.47
C GLY A 40 8.63 -5.96 -19.25
N VAL A 41 7.83 -4.90 -19.43
CA VAL A 41 7.07 -4.27 -18.35
C VAL A 41 5.66 -4.84 -18.36
N GLU A 42 5.22 -5.40 -17.23
CA GLU A 42 3.87 -5.92 -17.07
C GLU A 42 2.84 -4.80 -16.85
N GLN A 43 1.57 -5.08 -17.18
CA GLN A 43 0.45 -4.18 -16.89
C GLN A 43 -0.12 -4.45 -15.50
N ASP A 44 0.74 -4.35 -14.50
CA ASP A 44 0.50 -4.81 -13.12
C ASP A 44 -0.59 -4.04 -12.37
N VAL A 45 -0.95 -2.84 -12.82
CA VAL A 45 -2.03 -2.02 -12.22
C VAL A 45 -3.32 -2.02 -13.03
N ALA A 46 -3.39 -2.76 -14.13
CA ALA A 46 -4.61 -2.83 -14.97
C ALA A 46 -5.83 -3.40 -14.21
N SER A 47 -5.61 -4.35 -13.30
CA SER A 47 -6.67 -4.93 -12.45
C SER A 47 -7.26 -3.89 -11.49
N ILE A 48 -6.44 -2.99 -10.96
CA ILE A 48 -6.88 -1.90 -10.06
C ILE A 48 -7.78 -0.93 -10.82
N VAL A 49 -7.38 -0.53 -12.03
CA VAL A 49 -8.22 0.34 -12.88
C VAL A 49 -9.55 -0.33 -13.21
N THR A 50 -9.53 -1.61 -13.54
CA THR A 50 -10.73 -2.39 -13.83
C THR A 50 -11.69 -2.42 -12.63
N ALA A 51 -11.17 -2.64 -11.42
CA ALA A 51 -11.97 -2.59 -10.19
C ALA A 51 -12.56 -1.19 -9.95
N GLY A 52 -11.81 -0.13 -10.24
CA GLY A 52 -12.30 1.25 -10.17
C GLY A 52 -13.45 1.54 -11.14
N ILE A 53 -13.36 1.05 -12.38
CA ILE A 53 -14.43 1.17 -13.38
C ILE A 53 -15.68 0.42 -12.91
N GLN A 54 -15.52 -0.81 -12.42
CA GLN A 54 -16.64 -1.61 -11.89
C GLN A 54 -17.32 -0.92 -10.70
N TYR A 55 -16.53 -0.33 -9.79
CA TYR A 55 -17.05 0.46 -8.67
C TYR A 55 -17.89 1.65 -9.15
N GLN A 56 -17.38 2.42 -10.12
CA GLN A 56 -18.12 3.56 -10.69
C GLN A 56 -19.39 3.12 -11.44
N GLN A 57 -19.33 2.03 -12.20
CA GLN A 57 -20.48 1.45 -12.87
C GLN A 57 -21.56 1.00 -11.87
N ALA A 58 -21.16 0.34 -10.78
CA ALA A 58 -22.09 -0.06 -9.73
C ALA A 58 -22.78 1.16 -9.09
N LEU A 59 -22.03 2.22 -8.79
CA LEU A 59 -22.59 3.47 -8.27
C LEU A 59 -23.57 4.14 -9.24
N SER A 60 -23.29 4.10 -10.54
CA SER A 60 -24.15 4.72 -11.56
C SER A 60 -25.56 4.13 -11.64
N ALA A 61 -25.78 2.93 -11.09
CA ALA A 61 -27.08 2.27 -11.03
C ALA A 61 -27.94 2.70 -9.82
N HIS A 62 -27.40 3.53 -8.93
CA HIS A 62 -28.06 3.95 -7.69
C HIS A 62 -28.39 5.44 -7.68
N ASP A 63 -29.29 5.86 -6.77
CA ASP A 63 -29.65 7.26 -6.60
C ASP A 63 -28.55 8.07 -5.88
N ASP A 64 -28.57 9.39 -6.07
CA ASP A 64 -27.55 10.31 -5.56
C ASP A 64 -27.32 10.22 -4.04
N ARG A 65 -28.34 9.83 -3.26
CA ARG A 65 -28.19 9.70 -1.80
C ARG A 65 -27.34 8.48 -1.44
N ILE A 66 -27.59 7.34 -2.10
CA ILE A 66 -26.78 6.14 -1.94
C ILE A 66 -25.36 6.41 -2.43
N VAL A 67 -25.20 7.05 -3.60
CA VAL A 67 -23.88 7.40 -4.12
C VAL A 67 -23.11 8.24 -3.10
N THR A 68 -23.74 9.29 -2.56
CA THR A 68 -23.12 10.17 -1.55
C THR A 68 -22.77 9.42 -0.26
N ALA A 69 -23.64 8.52 0.21
CA ALA A 69 -23.38 7.75 1.42
C ALA A 69 -22.20 6.79 1.24
N VAL A 70 -22.12 6.09 0.10
CA VAL A 70 -21.05 5.15 -0.21
C VAL A 70 -19.72 5.88 -0.39
N THR A 71 -19.70 6.98 -1.15
CA THR A 71 -18.46 7.76 -1.35
C THR A 71 -17.94 8.33 -0.03
N THR A 72 -18.83 8.86 0.82
CA THR A 72 -18.45 9.35 2.16
C THR A 72 -17.86 8.24 3.02
N ALA A 73 -18.47 7.04 3.02
CA ALA A 73 -17.96 5.90 3.78
C ALA A 73 -16.57 5.45 3.29
N VAL A 74 -16.36 5.39 1.97
CA VAL A 74 -15.05 5.05 1.37
C VAL A 74 -14.00 6.10 1.74
N ASP A 75 -14.33 7.39 1.64
CA ASP A 75 -13.42 8.48 1.99
C ASP A 75 -13.03 8.46 3.48
N GLU A 76 -13.97 8.18 4.38
CA GLU A 76 -13.68 8.03 5.80
C GLU A 76 -12.73 6.87 6.07
N ILE A 77 -12.95 5.72 5.42
CA ILE A 77 -12.08 4.55 5.57
C ILE A 77 -10.69 4.85 5.01
N ALA A 78 -10.60 5.53 3.86
CA ALA A 78 -9.32 5.95 3.28
C ALA A 78 -8.53 6.87 4.24
N LYS A 79 -9.18 7.88 4.84
CA LYS A 79 -8.56 8.75 5.84
C LYS A 79 -8.04 7.98 7.05
N ARG A 80 -8.81 6.99 7.53
CA ARG A 80 -8.39 6.12 8.64
C ARG A 80 -7.18 5.26 8.25
N LEU A 81 -7.12 4.78 7.01
CA LEU A 81 -6.01 4.00 6.49
C LEU A 81 -4.72 4.83 6.43
N ASP A 82 -4.80 6.07 5.96
CA ASP A 82 -3.67 7.01 5.95
C ASP A 82 -3.16 7.30 7.36
N TYR A 83 -4.08 7.58 8.29
CA TYR A 83 -3.74 7.74 9.70
C TYR A 83 -3.05 6.50 10.28
N PHE A 84 -3.58 5.31 9.98
CA PHE A 84 -3.00 4.04 10.43
C PHE A 84 -1.58 3.82 9.88
N ARG A 85 -1.36 4.11 8.59
CA ARG A 85 -0.03 4.01 7.98
C ARG A 85 0.98 4.94 8.67
N GLY A 86 0.58 6.20 8.91
CA GLY A 86 1.39 7.18 9.63
C GLY A 86 1.71 6.74 11.06
N ALA A 87 0.69 6.29 11.81
CA ALA A 87 0.87 5.77 13.16
C ALA A 87 1.79 4.53 13.18
N SER A 88 1.66 3.64 12.20
CA SER A 88 2.49 2.45 12.05
C SER A 88 3.96 2.78 11.83
N MET A 89 4.26 3.76 10.98
CA MET A 89 5.62 4.25 10.77
C MET A 89 6.20 4.89 12.04
N LEU A 90 5.41 5.67 12.79
CA LEU A 90 5.86 6.27 14.05
C LEU A 90 6.19 5.22 15.10
N VAL A 91 5.38 4.16 15.21
CA VAL A 91 5.64 3.03 16.10
C VAL A 91 6.91 2.29 15.68
N ALA A 92 7.05 1.96 14.39
CA ALA A 92 8.25 1.31 13.86
C ALA A 92 9.51 2.15 14.13
N LYS A 93 9.45 3.46 13.86
CA LYS A 93 10.55 4.39 14.12
C LYS A 93 10.91 4.46 15.61
N THR A 94 9.91 4.51 16.49
CA THR A 94 10.14 4.56 17.95
C THR A 94 10.80 3.29 18.45
N VAL A 95 10.40 2.13 17.92
CA VAL A 95 11.03 0.84 18.23
C VAL A 95 12.48 0.84 17.75
N VAL A 96 12.75 1.26 16.50
CA VAL A 96 14.12 1.32 15.97
C VAL A 96 15.00 2.28 16.77
N LEU A 97 14.51 3.47 17.11
CA LEU A 97 15.26 4.45 17.91
C LEU A 97 15.58 3.92 19.31
N LYS A 98 14.65 3.21 19.96
CA LYS A 98 14.92 2.57 21.26
C LYS A 98 16.00 1.50 21.16
N VAL A 99 15.96 0.67 20.12
CA VAL A 99 16.99 -0.35 19.85
C VAL A 99 18.36 0.28 19.60
N GLN A 100 18.40 1.40 18.88
CA GLN A 100 19.64 2.12 18.59
C GLN A 100 20.20 2.83 19.83
N ALA A 101 19.35 3.43 20.66
CA ALA A 101 19.75 4.17 21.86
C ALA A 101 20.23 3.27 23.00
N ASP A 102 19.55 2.14 23.24
CA ASP A 102 19.87 1.26 24.36
C ASP A 102 21.00 0.28 24.05
N GLY A 103 21.49 0.22 22.80
CA GLY A 103 22.56 -0.70 22.36
C GLY A 103 22.25 -2.19 22.59
N THR A 104 21.03 -2.49 23.03
CA THR A 104 20.55 -3.79 23.47
C THR A 104 19.35 -4.13 22.61
N SER A 105 19.28 -5.39 22.15
CA SER A 105 18.18 -5.91 21.33
C SER A 105 16.82 -5.49 21.90
N ALA A 106 15.91 -5.00 21.05
CA ALA A 106 14.54 -4.65 21.47
C ALA A 106 13.97 -5.80 22.29
N SER A 107 13.57 -5.52 23.53
CA SER A 107 12.96 -6.54 24.38
C SER A 107 11.71 -7.08 23.67
N PHE A 108 11.54 -8.41 23.70
CA PHE A 108 10.37 -9.09 23.13
C PHE A 108 9.04 -8.47 23.62
N GLN A 109 9.02 -7.96 24.86
CA GLN A 109 7.85 -7.28 25.42
C GLN A 109 7.50 -5.99 24.67
N ASP A 110 8.49 -5.18 24.28
CA ASP A 110 8.27 -3.92 23.57
C ASP A 110 7.78 -4.17 22.15
N LEU A 111 8.36 -5.17 21.46
CA LEU A 111 7.93 -5.58 20.13
C LEU A 111 6.52 -6.15 20.13
N ASN A 112 6.17 -6.95 21.15
CA ASN A 112 4.84 -7.53 21.28
C ASN A 112 3.79 -6.46 21.66
N ALA A 113 4.16 -5.49 22.51
CA ALA A 113 3.30 -4.36 22.82
C ALA A 113 3.03 -3.48 21.59
N ALA A 114 4.07 -3.18 20.81
CA ALA A 114 3.96 -2.45 19.55
C ALA A 114 3.09 -3.20 18.52
N ALA A 115 3.35 -4.49 18.31
CA ALA A 115 2.56 -5.33 17.41
C ALA A 115 1.09 -5.45 17.84
N THR A 116 0.82 -5.52 19.14
CA THR A 116 -0.55 -5.56 19.68
C THR A 116 -1.26 -4.23 19.52
N ALA A 117 -0.57 -3.11 19.77
CA ALA A 117 -1.12 -1.77 19.55
C ALA A 117 -1.44 -1.54 18.06
N LEU A 118 -0.57 -1.99 17.17
CA LEU A 118 -0.78 -1.95 15.72
C LEU A 118 -1.96 -2.83 15.30
N GLY A 119 -2.07 -4.06 15.81
CA GLY A 119 -3.19 -4.94 15.52
C GLY A 119 -4.54 -4.34 15.94
N ARG A 120 -4.60 -3.71 17.12
CA ARG A 120 -5.82 -3.02 17.59
C ARG A 120 -6.14 -1.78 16.76
N ALA A 121 -5.13 -1.01 16.39
CA ALA A 121 -5.32 0.15 15.52
C ALA A 121 -5.77 -0.28 14.11
N GLN A 122 -5.26 -1.41 13.60
CA GLN A 122 -5.67 -2.00 12.34
C GLN A 122 -7.14 -2.44 12.37
N ASP A 123 -7.56 -3.15 13.43
CA ASP A 123 -8.96 -3.56 13.62
C ASP A 123 -9.92 -2.37 13.76
N ALA A 124 -9.46 -1.25 14.33
CA ALA A 124 -10.24 -0.01 14.43
C ALA A 124 -10.40 0.74 13.09
N VAL A 125 -9.46 0.53 12.16
CA VAL A 125 -9.36 1.23 10.88
C VAL A 125 -10.03 0.45 9.75
N LEU A 126 -9.79 -0.85 9.68
CA LEU A 126 -10.32 -1.74 8.63
C LEU A 126 -11.62 -2.43 9.04
N GLY A 127 -12.07 -2.23 10.28
CA GLY A 127 -13.08 -3.05 10.90
C GLY A 127 -12.53 -4.43 11.30
N LYS A 128 -13.30 -5.18 12.10
CA LYS A 128 -12.91 -6.53 12.50
C LYS A 128 -12.92 -7.44 11.28
N SER A 129 -11.77 -8.02 10.92
CA SER A 129 -11.75 -9.09 9.93
C SER A 129 -12.63 -10.26 10.40
N PRO A 130 -13.33 -11.00 9.51
CA PRO A 130 -14.11 -12.17 9.91
C PRO A 130 -13.30 -13.23 10.68
N ARG A 131 -11.96 -13.25 10.53
CA ARG A 131 -11.05 -14.12 11.30
C ARG A 131 -10.81 -13.65 12.74
N THR A 132 -11.01 -12.37 13.08
CA THR A 132 -10.71 -11.84 14.42
C THR A 132 -11.77 -12.24 15.47
N VAL A 133 -12.93 -12.77 15.06
CA VAL A 133 -13.97 -13.24 16.00
C VAL A 133 -13.64 -14.61 16.61
N ILE A 134 -12.79 -15.42 15.97
CA ILE A 134 -12.54 -16.82 16.39
C ILE A 134 -11.27 -16.96 17.26
N ASN A 135 -10.38 -15.97 17.29
CA ASN A 135 -9.00 -16.18 17.77
C ASN A 135 -8.66 -15.58 19.14
N ASN A 136 -9.65 -15.26 19.98
CA ASN A 136 -9.41 -14.83 21.37
C ASN A 136 -9.15 -16.00 22.33
N LEU A 137 -9.06 -17.24 21.86
CA LEU A 137 -9.10 -18.41 22.73
C LEU A 137 -7.83 -19.21 22.91
N ASN A 138 -6.75 -19.08 22.12
CA ASN A 138 -5.44 -19.72 22.39
C ASN A 138 -4.46 -19.49 21.23
N GLN A 139 -3.40 -18.66 21.33
CA GLN A 139 -2.23 -18.78 20.43
C GLN A 139 -0.91 -18.31 21.07
N THR A 140 -0.11 -19.26 21.53
CA THR A 140 1.36 -19.19 21.56
C THR A 140 1.87 -19.09 20.13
N ARG A 141 2.50 -17.96 19.75
CA ARG A 141 3.14 -17.78 18.43
C ARG A 141 4.64 -18.11 18.51
N PRO A 142 5.25 -18.69 17.46
CA PRO A 142 6.68 -18.98 17.45
C PRO A 142 7.52 -17.70 17.45
N ARG A 143 8.58 -17.70 18.26
CA ARG A 143 9.58 -16.64 18.43
C ARG A 143 10.34 -16.44 17.11
N VAL A 144 10.27 -15.24 16.53
CA VAL A 144 11.12 -14.82 15.41
C VAL A 144 12.08 -13.77 15.96
N GLU A 145 13.36 -14.10 16.03
CA GLU A 145 14.43 -13.17 16.40
C GLU A 145 15.06 -12.59 15.14
N TYR A 146 15.08 -11.27 15.05
CA TYR A 146 15.79 -10.56 13.98
C TYR A 146 17.21 -10.22 14.43
N SER A 147 18.19 -10.45 13.57
CA SER A 147 19.56 -10.06 13.84
C SER A 147 19.72 -8.53 13.75
N PRO A 148 20.74 -7.95 14.42
CA PRO A 148 21.04 -6.52 14.32
C PRO A 148 21.27 -6.01 12.89
N GLN A 149 21.69 -6.89 11.97
CA GLN A 149 21.87 -6.56 10.55
C GLN A 149 20.53 -6.45 9.82
N GLN A 150 19.60 -7.37 10.07
CA GLN A 150 18.25 -7.33 9.49
C GLN A 150 17.48 -6.09 9.94
N LEU A 151 17.69 -5.64 11.18
CA LEU A 151 17.08 -4.41 11.70
C LEU A 151 17.63 -3.15 11.01
N ARG A 152 18.91 -3.14 10.60
CA ARG A 152 19.47 -2.04 9.80
C ARG A 152 18.92 -2.03 8.39
N GLU A 153 18.83 -3.18 7.73
CA GLU A 153 18.24 -3.28 6.39
C GLU A 153 16.79 -2.80 6.37
N ILE A 154 15.99 -3.14 7.40
CA ILE A 154 14.62 -2.65 7.54
C ILE A 154 14.59 -1.12 7.72
N ASN A 155 15.53 -0.55 8.48
CA ASN A 155 15.61 0.90 8.68
C ASN A 155 15.98 1.63 7.37
N ASP A 156 16.94 1.11 6.62
CA ASP A 156 17.34 1.68 5.33
C ASP A 156 16.20 1.61 4.30
N MET A 157 15.41 0.52 4.32
CA MET A 157 14.20 0.39 3.51
C MET A 157 13.09 1.38 3.91
N LEU A 158 12.97 1.72 5.19
CA LEU A 158 11.99 2.68 5.68
C LEU A 158 12.37 4.12 5.34
N GLU A 159 13.66 4.46 5.39
CA GLU A 159 14.14 5.81 4.99
C GLU A 159 14.03 6.03 3.48
N ALA A 160 14.20 4.99 2.66
CA ALA A 160 14.03 5.07 1.21
C ALA A 160 12.57 5.29 0.75
N GLN A 161 11.59 5.20 1.64
CA GLN A 161 10.17 5.43 1.35
C GLN A 161 9.67 6.83 1.77
N VAL A 162 10.55 7.69 2.31
CA VAL A 162 10.29 9.11 2.65
C VAL A 162 10.80 9.99 1.52
#